data_AF-A0A411HN71-F1
#
_entry.id   AF-A0A411HN71-F1
#
_cell.length_a   1.000
_cell.length_b   1.000
_cell.length_c   1.000
_cell.angle_alpha   90.00
_cell.angle_beta   90.00
_cell.angle_gamma   90.00
#
_symmetry.space_group_name_H-M   'P 1'
#
loop_
_entity.id
_entity.type
_entity.pdbx_description
1 polymer ?
#
loop_
_entity_poly.entity_id
_entity_poly.type
_entity_poly.pdbx_seq_one_letter_code
_entity_poly.pdbx_strand_id
1 'polypeptide(L)'
;MILKWMVGVLVVSISFAAFGKDDASKAPAVKATTDPVEFKAQSETLQKQMEAGGRYEFVKPDEHERINADLQKIQGLLERQAAGSTLSREDIAAQLTAQNEINAIFAKRDGDRLVCERTTPIGSHLPQTTCVTFSEKQHQNQLSSDFMRDQQKRSPPPKVH
;
A
#
# COMPACT_ATOMS: atom_id res chain seq x y z
N MET A 1 -58.59 3.83 -25.14
CA MET A 1 -59.14 5.16 -25.48
C MET A 1 -58.48 6.18 -24.56
N ILE A 2 -57.75 7.14 -25.13
CA ILE A 2 -57.32 8.44 -24.54
C ILE A 2 -56.20 8.34 -23.47
N LEU A 3 -54.90 8.62 -23.72
CA LEU A 3 -54.16 9.79 -24.25
C LEU A 3 -53.83 10.88 -23.20
N LYS A 4 -52.56 11.35 -23.26
CA LYS A 4 -51.83 12.38 -22.46
C LYS A 4 -51.26 11.81 -21.15
N TRP A 5 -49.99 12.00 -20.79
CA TRP A 5 -49.22 13.25 -20.83
C TRP A 5 -47.77 13.08 -21.33
N MET A 6 -47.39 13.95 -22.26
CA MET A 6 -46.01 14.33 -22.58
C MET A 6 -45.58 15.50 -21.68
N VAL A 7 -44.26 15.79 -21.74
CA VAL A 7 -43.52 16.98 -21.26
C VAL A 7 -42.98 16.81 -19.84
N GLY A 8 -41.68 16.95 -19.55
CA GLY A 8 -40.54 17.34 -20.38
C GLY A 8 -39.25 17.40 -19.54
N VAL A 9 -38.12 17.31 -20.26
CA VAL A 9 -36.81 17.95 -20.02
C VAL A 9 -36.36 18.17 -18.56
N LEU A 10 -35.31 17.45 -18.15
CA LEU A 10 -34.09 18.10 -17.65
C LEU A 10 -32.89 17.14 -17.74
N VAL A 11 -31.98 17.43 -18.66
CA VAL A 11 -30.61 16.89 -18.65
C VAL A 11 -29.93 17.52 -17.43
N VAL A 12 -29.86 16.78 -16.34
CA VAL A 12 -29.00 17.13 -15.21
C VAL A 12 -27.61 16.62 -15.55
N SER A 13 -26.75 17.57 -15.93
CA SER A 13 -25.31 17.43 -16.00
C SER A 13 -24.82 16.92 -14.65
N ILE A 14 -24.52 15.62 -14.54
CA ILE A 14 -23.79 15.09 -13.39
C ILE A 14 -22.36 15.57 -13.57
N SER A 15 -22.04 16.70 -12.93
CA SER A 15 -20.68 17.08 -12.64
C SER A 15 -20.02 15.89 -11.95
N PHE A 16 -18.99 15.33 -12.58
CA PHE A 16 -18.04 14.44 -11.91
C PHE A 16 -17.39 15.23 -10.77
N ALA A 17 -17.98 15.18 -9.58
CA ALA A 17 -17.24 15.42 -8.36
C ALA A 17 -16.24 14.27 -8.26
N ALA A 18 -14.99 14.55 -8.59
CA ALA A 18 -13.86 13.71 -8.21
C ALA A 18 -13.83 13.68 -6.67
N PHE A 19 -14.53 12.73 -6.07
CA PHE A 19 -14.38 12.42 -4.66
C PHE A 19 -12.98 11.84 -4.49
N GLY A 20 -12.05 12.67 -4.02
CA GLY A 20 -10.81 12.22 -3.43
C GLY A 20 -11.15 11.26 -2.29
N LYS A 21 -10.85 9.97 -2.47
CA LYS A 21 -10.89 8.97 -1.39
C LYS A 21 -9.63 9.13 -0.54
N ASP A 22 -9.51 10.21 0.22
CA ASP A 22 -8.34 10.44 1.08
C ASP A 22 -8.40 9.64 2.40
N ASP A 23 -9.54 9.03 2.75
CA ASP A 23 -9.72 8.32 4.02
C ASP A 23 -9.29 6.84 4.02
N ALA A 24 -9.02 6.24 2.85
CA ALA A 24 -8.60 4.84 2.76
C ALA A 24 -7.12 4.62 3.19
N SER A 25 -6.36 5.70 3.33
CA SER A 25 -4.93 5.67 3.69
C SER A 25 -4.67 5.48 5.19
N LYS A 26 -5.64 5.80 6.06
CA LYS A 26 -5.41 5.91 7.51
C LYS A 26 -5.76 4.68 8.35
N ALA A 27 -6.50 3.72 7.80
CA ALA A 27 -6.88 2.51 8.54
C ALA A 27 -5.69 1.53 8.62
N PRO A 28 -5.51 0.82 9.74
CA PRO A 28 -4.49 -0.22 9.81
C PRO A 28 -4.79 -1.31 8.77
N ALA A 29 -3.72 -1.81 8.14
CA ALA A 29 -3.81 -2.81 7.07
C ALA A 29 -4.36 -4.14 7.61
N VAL A 30 -3.88 -4.57 8.77
CA VAL A 30 -4.43 -5.69 9.55
C VAL A 30 -5.44 -5.15 10.55
N LYS A 31 -6.65 -5.68 10.50
CA LYS A 31 -7.74 -5.31 11.41
C LYS A 31 -7.83 -6.35 12.51
N ALA A 32 -8.17 -5.93 13.72
CA ALA A 32 -8.47 -6.86 14.80
C ALA A 32 -9.76 -7.63 14.45
N THR A 33 -9.64 -8.92 14.16
CA THR A 33 -10.76 -9.86 14.05
C THR A 33 -10.50 -11.05 14.97
N THR A 34 -11.58 -11.65 15.44
CA THR A 34 -11.58 -12.88 16.25
C THR A 34 -11.96 -14.11 15.41
N ASP A 35 -12.39 -13.93 14.17
CA ASP A 35 -12.79 -15.01 13.28
C ASP A 35 -11.58 -15.45 12.41
N PRO A 36 -11.12 -16.71 12.53
CA PRO A 36 -10.01 -17.22 11.71
C PRO A 36 -10.31 -17.27 10.21
N VAL A 37 -11.58 -17.38 9.80
CA VAL A 37 -11.96 -17.40 8.38
C VAL A 37 -11.84 -15.99 7.79
N GLU A 38 -12.34 -14.98 8.50
CA GLU A 38 -12.20 -13.59 8.08
C GLU A 38 -10.73 -13.16 8.05
N PHE A 39 -9.94 -13.55 9.06
CA PHE A 39 -8.52 -13.23 9.12
C PHE A 39 -7.74 -13.86 7.96
N LYS A 40 -8.07 -15.10 7.60
CA LYS A 40 -7.46 -15.77 6.45
C LYS A 40 -7.75 -15.01 5.15
N ALA A 41 -8.99 -14.61 4.91
CA ALA A 41 -9.37 -13.83 3.74
C ALA A 41 -8.67 -12.45 3.70
N GLN A 42 -8.51 -11.81 4.86
CA GLN A 42 -7.73 -10.58 4.99
C GLN A 42 -6.25 -10.83 4.66
N SER A 43 -5.65 -11.90 5.18
CA SER A 43 -4.26 -12.26 4.95
C SER A 43 -3.98 -12.51 3.47
N GLU A 44 -4.84 -13.25 2.78
CA GLU A 44 -4.74 -13.49 1.33
C GLU A 44 -4.87 -12.19 0.53
N THR A 45 -5.72 -11.26 0.97
CA THR A 45 -5.87 -9.94 0.33
C THR A 45 -4.60 -9.12 0.50
N LEU A 46 -4.01 -9.10 1.71
CA LEU A 46 -2.77 -8.38 1.99
C LEU A 46 -1.58 -8.95 1.21
N GLN A 47 -1.50 -10.28 1.08
CA GLN A 47 -0.51 -10.95 0.25
C GLN A 47 -0.60 -10.52 -1.21
N LYS A 48 -1.81 -10.49 -1.78
CA LYS A 48 -2.03 -9.96 -3.14
C LYS A 48 -1.64 -8.50 -3.28
N GLN A 49 -1.88 -7.68 -2.26
CA GLN A 49 -1.48 -6.27 -2.29
C GLN A 49 0.03 -6.05 -2.22
N MET A 50 0.82 -7.07 -1.85
CA MET A 50 2.29 -7.02 -1.92
C MET A 50 2.84 -7.44 -3.29
N GLU A 51 2.01 -7.99 -4.18
CA GLU A 51 2.42 -8.32 -5.55
C GLU A 51 2.59 -7.05 -6.40
N ALA A 52 3.19 -7.20 -7.58
CA ALA A 52 3.41 -6.10 -8.51
C ALA A 52 2.09 -5.40 -8.89
N GLY A 53 2.08 -4.06 -8.84
CA GLY A 53 0.89 -3.23 -9.04
C GLY A 53 -0.04 -3.15 -7.83
N GLY A 54 0.30 -3.82 -6.73
CA GLY A 54 -0.41 -3.73 -5.46
C GLY A 54 0.01 -2.50 -4.63
N ARG A 55 -0.84 -2.11 -3.68
CA ARG A 55 -0.60 -0.96 -2.78
C ARG A 55 0.72 -1.09 -2.00
N TYR A 56 1.16 -2.31 -1.72
CA TYR A 56 2.36 -2.62 -0.96
C TYR A 56 3.43 -3.31 -1.83
N GLU A 57 3.43 -3.10 -3.14
CA GLU A 57 4.37 -3.72 -4.10
C GLU A 57 5.86 -3.49 -3.77
N PHE A 58 6.17 -2.43 -3.00
CA PHE A 58 7.53 -2.07 -2.60
C PHE A 58 7.94 -2.61 -1.23
N VAL A 59 7.17 -3.53 -0.64
CA VAL A 59 7.61 -4.31 0.52
C VAL A 59 8.88 -5.08 0.16
N LYS A 60 9.89 -5.03 1.02
CA LYS A 60 11.17 -5.71 0.75
C LYS A 60 11.06 -7.22 0.92
N PRO A 61 11.94 -8.03 0.31
CA PRO A 61 11.93 -9.48 0.46
C PRO A 61 11.99 -9.95 1.93
N ASP A 62 12.84 -9.34 2.75
CA ASP A 62 12.96 -9.66 4.18
C ASP A 62 11.70 -9.27 4.99
N GLU A 63 11.08 -8.16 4.61
CA GLU A 63 9.82 -7.70 5.19
C GLU A 63 8.66 -8.63 4.79
N HIS A 64 8.68 -9.14 3.55
CA HIS A 64 7.68 -10.08 3.03
C HIS A 64 7.69 -11.40 3.81
N GLU A 65 8.88 -11.95 4.08
CA GLU A 65 9.03 -13.15 4.91
C GLU A 65 8.49 -12.94 6.33
N ARG A 66 8.83 -11.81 6.96
CA ARG A 66 8.35 -11.46 8.31
C ARG A 66 6.84 -11.28 8.36
N ILE A 67 6.25 -10.56 7.40
CA ILE A 67 4.79 -10.39 7.30
C ILE A 67 4.11 -11.75 7.21
N ASN A 68 4.58 -12.65 6.34
CA ASN A 68 3.96 -13.96 6.18
C ASN A 68 4.08 -14.82 7.44
N ALA A 69 5.22 -14.78 8.13
CA ALA A 69 5.40 -15.46 9.40
C ALA A 69 4.44 -14.93 10.47
N ASP A 70 4.29 -13.62 10.59
CA ASP A 70 3.39 -12.98 11.55
C ASP A 70 1.91 -13.24 11.22
N LEU A 71 1.51 -13.20 9.94
CA LEU A 71 0.16 -13.56 9.50
C LEU A 71 -0.15 -15.02 9.85
N GLN A 72 0.77 -15.95 9.57
CA GLN A 72 0.60 -17.36 9.91
C GLN A 72 0.50 -17.57 11.42
N LYS A 73 1.30 -16.84 12.21
CA LYS A 73 1.26 -16.88 13.67
C LYS A 73 -0.09 -16.42 14.23
N ILE A 74 -0.63 -15.30 13.72
CA ILE A 74 -1.95 -14.80 14.12
C ILE A 74 -3.04 -15.80 13.72
N GLN A 75 -3.00 -16.34 12.50
CA GLN A 75 -3.95 -17.35 12.03
C GLN A 75 -3.98 -18.56 12.98
N GLY A 76 -2.82 -19.10 13.35
CA GLY A 76 -2.74 -20.24 14.27
C GLY A 76 -3.25 -19.93 15.68
N LEU A 77 -3.08 -18.68 16.16
CA LEU A 77 -3.66 -18.23 17.43
C LEU A 77 -5.20 -18.19 17.37
N LEU A 78 -5.75 -17.61 16.29
CA LEU A 78 -7.20 -17.53 16.08
C LEU A 78 -7.85 -18.91 15.90
N GLU A 79 -7.19 -19.82 15.18
CA GLU A 79 -7.67 -21.20 15.01
C GLU A 79 -7.72 -21.96 16.33
N ARG A 80 -6.68 -21.83 17.18
CA ARG A 80 -6.69 -22.42 18.52
C ARG A 80 -7.82 -21.85 19.37
N GLN A 81 -8.04 -20.54 19.31
CA GLN A 81 -9.13 -19.87 20.02
C GLN A 81 -10.51 -20.37 19.55
N ALA A 82 -10.71 -20.48 18.23
CA ALA A 82 -11.95 -20.99 17.64
C ALA A 82 -12.20 -22.47 17.96
N ALA A 83 -11.15 -23.27 18.14
CA ALA A 83 -11.24 -24.65 18.61
C ALA A 83 -11.58 -24.79 20.11
N GLY A 84 -11.86 -23.68 20.81
CA GLY A 84 -12.23 -23.66 22.23
C GLY A 84 -11.05 -23.54 23.19
N SER A 85 -9.82 -23.31 22.69
CA SER A 85 -8.67 -23.06 23.56
C SER A 85 -8.72 -21.65 24.14
N THR A 86 -8.45 -21.51 25.43
CA THR A 86 -8.24 -20.19 26.03
C THR A 86 -6.83 -19.73 25.71
N LEU A 87 -6.70 -18.58 25.04
CA LEU A 87 -5.39 -17.97 24.78
C LEU A 87 -4.75 -17.51 26.10
N SER A 88 -3.47 -17.83 26.29
CA SER A 88 -2.71 -17.32 27.43
C SER A 88 -2.46 -15.81 27.30
N ARG A 89 -1.99 -15.18 28.37
CA ARG A 89 -1.59 -13.76 28.30
C ARG A 89 -0.42 -13.55 27.32
N GLU A 90 0.49 -14.52 27.26
CA GLU A 90 1.61 -14.54 26.33
C GLU A 90 1.12 -14.67 24.88
N ASP A 91 0.12 -15.53 24.62
CA ASP A 91 -0.50 -15.68 23.29
C ASP A 91 -1.14 -14.38 22.80
N ILE A 92 -1.88 -13.68 23.67
CA ILE A 92 -2.49 -12.38 23.34
C ILE A 92 -1.42 -11.33 23.06
N ALA A 93 -0.37 -11.27 23.89
CA ALA A 93 0.75 -10.36 23.67
C ALA A 93 1.44 -10.65 22.33
N ALA A 94 1.67 -11.93 22.02
CA ALA A 94 2.27 -12.38 20.78
C ALA A 94 1.43 -12.01 19.55
N GLN A 95 0.09 -12.09 19.66
CA GLN A 95 -0.84 -11.66 18.61
C GLN A 95 -0.77 -10.15 18.36
N LEU A 96 -0.74 -9.34 19.43
CA LEU A 96 -0.68 -7.89 19.33
C LEU A 96 0.67 -7.42 18.77
N THR A 97 1.77 -8.04 19.18
CA THR A 97 3.10 -7.77 18.63
C THR A 97 3.14 -8.04 17.13
N ALA A 98 2.66 -9.21 16.69
CA ALA A 98 2.60 -9.56 15.27
C ALA A 98 1.75 -8.57 14.46
N GLN A 99 0.57 -8.19 14.96
CA GLN A 99 -0.29 -7.19 14.31
C GLN A 99 0.41 -5.83 14.18
N ASN A 100 1.08 -5.38 15.24
CA ASN A 100 1.80 -4.12 15.25
C ASN A 100 3.00 -4.14 14.30
N GLU A 101 3.72 -5.25 14.23
CA GLU A 101 4.85 -5.44 13.33
C GLU A 101 4.41 -5.34 11.86
N ILE A 102 3.39 -6.09 11.47
CA ILE A 102 2.82 -6.04 10.12
C ILE A 102 2.34 -4.63 9.78
N ASN A 103 1.56 -4.00 10.66
CA ASN A 103 1.03 -2.65 10.43
C ASN A 103 2.15 -1.60 10.34
N ALA A 104 3.24 -1.75 11.12
CA ALA A 104 4.38 -0.85 11.05
C ALA A 104 5.14 -0.98 9.73
N ILE A 105 5.25 -2.19 9.17
CA ILE A 105 5.83 -2.40 7.84
C ILE A 105 4.93 -1.76 6.78
N PHE A 106 3.63 -2.07 6.78
CA PHE A 106 2.70 -1.52 5.79
C PHE A 106 2.60 0.00 5.85
N ALA A 107 2.62 0.61 7.04
CA ALA A 107 2.63 2.08 7.16
C ALA A 107 3.86 2.73 6.49
N LYS A 108 5.02 2.06 6.50
CA LYS A 108 6.24 2.55 5.83
C LYS A 108 6.20 2.33 4.32
N ARG A 109 5.61 1.20 3.90
CA ARG A 109 5.57 0.69 2.52
C ARG A 109 4.30 1.00 1.77
N ASP A 110 3.40 1.77 2.38
CA ASP A 110 2.17 2.21 1.74
C ASP A 110 2.46 3.03 0.48
N GLY A 111 2.13 2.46 -0.68
CA GLY A 111 2.30 3.08 -1.99
C GLY A 111 1.48 4.36 -2.13
N ASP A 112 0.32 4.45 -1.50
CA ASP A 112 -0.60 5.60 -1.58
C ASP A 112 -0.16 6.76 -0.68
N ARG A 113 0.82 6.53 0.21
CA ARG A 113 1.33 7.56 1.11
C ARG A 113 2.04 8.66 0.32
N LEU A 114 1.59 9.91 0.51
CA LEU A 114 2.27 11.07 -0.06
C LEU A 114 3.62 11.32 0.61
N VAL A 115 4.63 11.57 -0.22
CA VAL A 115 5.97 12.01 0.15
C VAL A 115 6.17 13.40 -0.42
N CYS A 116 6.18 14.40 0.46
CA CYS A 116 6.40 15.79 0.09
C CYS A 116 7.85 16.18 0.33
N GLU A 117 8.52 16.68 -0.71
CA GLU A 117 9.87 17.20 -0.64
C GLU A 117 9.86 18.69 -0.94
N ARG A 118 10.56 19.46 -0.11
CA ARG A 118 10.80 20.88 -0.33
C ARG A 118 12.16 21.04 -0.99
N THR A 119 12.17 21.37 -2.27
CA THR A 119 13.40 21.49 -3.07
C THR A 119 13.54 22.91 -3.60
N THR A 120 14.78 23.33 -3.85
CA THR A 120 15.07 24.64 -4.44
C THR A 120 15.62 24.38 -5.84
N PRO A 121 14.81 24.53 -6.89
CA PRO A 121 15.23 24.22 -8.25
C PRO A 121 16.34 25.18 -8.70
N ILE A 122 17.25 24.66 -9.54
CA ILE A 122 18.30 25.46 -10.17
C ILE A 122 17.67 26.52 -11.09
N GLY A 123 18.20 27.74 -11.06
CA GLY A 123 17.71 28.87 -11.86
C GLY A 123 16.87 29.87 -11.07
N SER A 124 15.65 29.51 -10.64
CA SER A 124 14.78 30.44 -9.90
C SER A 124 15.19 30.61 -8.44
N HIS A 125 15.82 29.59 -7.85
CA HIS A 125 16.13 29.50 -6.41
C HIS A 125 14.92 29.77 -5.48
N LEU A 126 13.69 29.73 -6.00
CA LEU A 126 12.48 29.82 -5.19
C LEU A 126 12.16 28.43 -4.63
N PRO A 127 12.09 28.23 -3.30
CA PRO A 127 11.73 26.95 -2.74
C PRO A 127 10.32 26.51 -3.17
N GLN A 128 10.23 25.34 -3.79
CA GLN A 128 8.97 24.72 -4.19
C GLN A 128 8.74 23.46 -3.34
N THR A 129 7.48 23.07 -3.16
CA THR A 129 7.11 21.85 -2.45
C THR A 129 6.34 20.96 -3.40
N THR A 130 6.88 19.76 -3.64
CA THR A 130 6.31 18.79 -4.55
C THR A 130 5.95 17.54 -3.75
N CYS A 131 4.70 17.10 -3.86
CA CYS A 131 4.22 15.87 -3.23
C CYS A 131 3.94 14.84 -4.31
N VAL A 132 4.49 13.63 -4.14
CA VAL A 132 4.24 12.47 -5.00
C VAL A 132 3.87 11.27 -4.13
N THR A 133 3.21 10.26 -4.69
CA THR A 133 2.97 9.01 -3.94
C THR A 133 4.28 8.27 -3.72
N PHE A 134 4.35 7.45 -2.66
CA PHE A 134 5.52 6.62 -2.40
C PHE A 134 5.78 5.66 -3.55
N SER A 135 4.72 5.10 -4.14
CA SER A 135 4.84 4.21 -5.30
C SER A 135 5.48 4.91 -6.51
N GLU A 136 5.00 6.11 -6.85
CA GLU A 136 5.55 6.92 -7.94
C GLU A 136 7.02 7.24 -7.70
N LYS A 137 7.36 7.64 -6.47
CA LYS A 137 8.74 7.92 -6.08
C LYS A 137 9.65 6.70 -6.27
N GLN A 138 9.19 5.50 -5.91
CA GLN A 138 9.99 4.29 -6.06
C GLN A 138 10.18 3.90 -7.54
N HIS A 139 9.13 4.00 -8.35
CA HIS A 139 9.25 3.80 -9.79
C HIS A 139 10.25 4.77 -10.43
N GLN A 140 10.20 6.06 -10.07
CA GLN A 140 11.17 7.05 -10.54
C GLN A 140 12.62 6.69 -10.16
N ASN A 141 12.83 6.22 -8.92
CA ASN A 141 14.15 5.78 -8.47
C ASN A 141 14.65 4.56 -9.24
N GLN A 142 13.78 3.58 -9.50
CA GLN A 142 14.12 2.38 -10.26
C GLN A 142 14.47 2.73 -11.71
N LEU A 143 13.62 3.50 -12.39
CA LEU A 143 13.85 3.97 -13.75
C LEU A 143 15.16 4.78 -13.87
N SER A 144 15.45 5.66 -12.91
CA SER A 144 16.70 6.41 -12.87
C SER A 144 17.92 5.49 -12.72
N SER A 145 17.84 4.52 -11.81
CA SER A 145 18.93 3.55 -11.57
C SER A 145 19.18 2.68 -12.80
N ASP A 146 18.12 2.23 -13.46
CA ASP A 146 18.20 1.44 -14.70
C ASP A 146 18.80 2.23 -15.85
N PHE A 147 18.38 3.49 -16.03
CA PHE A 147 18.95 4.39 -17.02
C PHE A 147 20.47 4.56 -16.81
N MET A 148 20.91 4.84 -15.58
CA MET A 148 22.33 5.02 -15.26
C MET A 148 23.13 3.73 -15.50
N ARG A 149 22.58 2.58 -15.11
CA ARG A 149 23.18 1.26 -15.35
C ARG A 149 23.33 0.97 -16.84
N ASP A 150 22.36 1.34 -17.65
CA ASP A 150 22.40 1.13 -19.10
C ASP A 150 23.39 2.08 -19.79
N GLN A 151 23.51 3.33 -19.35
CA GLN A 151 24.55 4.24 -19.84
C GLN A 151 25.96 3.74 -19.52
N GLN A 152 26.16 3.18 -18.32
CA GLN A 152 27.44 2.61 -17.92
C GLN A 152 27.83 1.42 -18.80
N LYS A 153 26.87 0.53 -19.13
CA LYS A 153 27.11 -0.61 -20.04
C LYS A 153 27.45 -0.18 -21.47
N ARG A 154 26.92 0.95 -21.93
CA ARG A 154 27.16 1.49 -23.29
C ARG A 154 28.45 2.31 -23.40
N SER A 155 29.02 2.74 -22.27
CA SER A 155 30.23 3.55 -22.27
C SER A 155 31.45 2.68 -22.62
N PRO A 156 32.22 3.00 -23.68
CA PRO A 156 33.43 2.25 -24.00
C PRO A 156 34.46 2.35 -22.86
N PRO A 157 35.30 1.31 -22.64
CA PRO A 157 36.29 1.35 -21.58
C PRO A 157 37.24 2.55 -21.76
N PRO A 158 37.69 3.19 -20.66
CA PRO A 158 38.59 4.33 -20.74
C PRO A 158 39.87 3.90 -21.48
N LYS A 159 40.28 4.69 -22.47
CA LYS A 159 41.58 4.49 -23.13
C LYS A 159 42.67 4.83 -22.12
N VAL A 160 43.40 3.81 -21.68
CA VAL A 160 44.61 3.98 -20.87
C VAL A 160 45.70 4.47 -21.83
N HIS A 161 46.22 5.68 -21.59
CA HIS A 161 47.35 6.25 -22.31
C HIS A 161 48.66 5.86 -21.63
#